data_AF-A0A699X740-F1
#
_entry.id   AF-A0A699X740-F1
#
_cell.length_a   1.000
_cell.length_b   1.000
_cell.length_c   1.000
_cell.angle_alpha   90.00
_cell.angle_beta   90.00
_cell.angle_gamma   90.00
#
_symmetry.space_group_name_H-M   'P 1'
#
loop_
_entity.id
_entity.type
_entity.pdbx_description
1 polymer ?
#
loop_
_entity_poly.entity_id
_entity_poly.type
_entity_poly.pdbx_seq_one_letter_code
_entity_poly.pdbx_strand_id
1 'polypeptide(L)'
;KGDDNYNLKLSYERAASARAYMLSKGIPAERIEARGYGETKPIADNKTAAGQALNRRVDFDPYLTGEANAAEVKYGAAPTVSELLEKGKTSPA
;
A
#
# COMPACT_ATOMS: atom_id res chain seq x y z
N LYS A 1 -15.18 0.92 -8.90
CA LYS A 1 -14.01 0.01 -9.00
C LYS A 1 -13.05 0.64 -9.98
N GLY A 2 -11.80 0.86 -9.58
CA GLY A 2 -10.77 1.45 -10.44
C GLY A 2 -9.91 0.37 -11.06
N ASP A 3 -9.12 0.76 -12.07
CA ASP A 3 -8.05 -0.05 -12.61
C ASP A 3 -7.05 -0.45 -11.51
N ASP A 4 -6.51 -1.67 -11.57
CA ASP A 4 -5.55 -2.17 -10.58
C ASP A 4 -4.29 -1.30 -10.48
N ASN A 5 -3.79 -0.77 -11.60
CA ASN A 5 -2.67 0.17 -11.63
C ASN A 5 -3.05 1.52 -11.02
N TYR A 6 -4.27 2.00 -11.30
CA TYR A 6 -4.77 3.21 -10.69
C TYR A 6 -4.86 3.05 -9.16
N ASN A 7 -5.42 1.92 -8.69
CA ASN A 7 -5.51 1.61 -7.27
C ASN A 7 -4.14 1.41 -6.62
N LEU A 8 -3.18 0.80 -7.32
CA LEU A 8 -1.81 0.66 -6.84
C LEU A 8 -1.16 2.04 -6.65
N LYS A 9 -1.20 2.88 -7.70
CA LYS A 9 -0.68 4.26 -7.65
C LYS A 9 -1.35 5.07 -6.56
N LEU A 10 -2.68 5.01 -6.46
CA LEU A 10 -3.45 5.73 -5.44
C LEU A 10 -3.08 5.27 -4.02
N SER A 11 -2.86 3.96 -3.81
CA SER A 11 -2.43 3.46 -2.50
C SER A 11 -1.02 3.96 -2.13
N TYR A 12 -0.11 4.02 -3.10
CA TYR A 12 1.22 4.58 -2.90
C TYR A 12 1.17 6.09 -2.61
N GLU A 13 0.38 6.86 -3.36
CA GLU A 13 0.23 8.31 -3.16
C GLU A 13 -0.32 8.63 -1.76
N ARG A 14 -1.27 7.84 -1.26
CA ARG A 14 -1.79 7.98 0.11
C ARG A 14 -0.72 7.70 1.16
N ALA A 15 0.06 6.63 1.00
CA ALA A 15 1.17 6.32 1.89
C ALA A 15 2.26 7.41 1.82
N ALA A 16 2.55 7.93 0.62
CA ALA A 16 3.51 9.01 0.41
C ALA A 16 3.04 10.33 1.06
N SER A 17 1.74 10.63 1.03
CA SER A 17 1.16 11.78 1.73
C SER A 17 1.31 11.65 3.25
N ALA A 18 1.07 10.46 3.81
CA ALA A 18 1.27 10.20 5.23
C ALA A 18 2.75 10.33 5.62
N ARG A 19 3.66 9.79 4.80
CA ARG A 19 5.11 9.98 4.95
C ARG A 19 5.48 11.45 4.92
N ALA A 20 5.01 12.23 3.94
CA ALA A 20 5.30 13.66 3.83
C ALA A 20 4.87 14.43 5.09
N TYR A 21 3.72 14.08 5.67
CA TYR A 21 3.29 14.64 6.95
C TYR A 21 4.28 14.30 8.08
N MET A 22 4.74 13.05 8.19
CA MET A 22 5.72 12.65 9.19
C MET A 22 7.08 13.35 9.03
N LEU A 23 7.54 13.53 7.79
CA LEU A 23 8.75 14.32 7.51
C LEU A 23 8.58 15.78 7.96
N SER A 24 7.39 16.36 7.73
CA SER A 24 7.08 17.72 8.19
C SER A 24 7.08 17.86 9.73
N LYS A 25 6.95 16.74 10.45
CA LYS A 25 7.07 16.67 11.92
C LYS A 25 8.51 16.40 12.40
N GLY A 26 9.48 16.35 11.49
CA GLY A 26 10.90 16.20 11.81
C GLY A 26 11.38 14.75 11.90
N ILE A 27 10.60 13.78 11.44
CA ILE A 27 11.10 12.40 11.36
C ILE A 27 12.03 12.28 10.14
N PRO A 28 13.26 11.76 10.29
CA PRO A 28 14.20 11.60 9.18
C PRO A 28 13.66 10.71 8.06
N ALA A 29 14.00 11.05 6.82
CA ALA A 29 13.49 10.40 5.61
C ALA A 29 13.90 8.93 5.49
N GLU A 30 15.03 8.56 6.08
CA GLU A 30 15.63 7.22 6.09
C GLU A 30 14.89 6.27 7.03
N ARG A 31 14.08 6.81 7.95
CA ARG A 31 13.31 6.01 8.93
C ARG A 31 11.91 5.66 8.47
N ILE A 32 11.47 6.18 7.32
CA ILE A 32 10.10 5.99 6.84
C ILE A 32 10.13 5.62 5.37
N GLU A 33 9.55 4.47 5.06
CA GLU A 33 9.31 4.00 3.71
C GLU A 33 7.80 4.05 3.39
N ALA A 34 7.45 4.52 2.19
CA ALA A 34 6.08 4.49 1.70
C ALA A 34 5.93 3.33 0.70
N ARG A 35 4.91 2.49 0.90
CA ARG A 35 4.59 1.33 0.05
C ARG A 35 3.12 1.34 -0.32
N GLY A 36 2.82 0.92 -1.55
CA GLY A 36 1.46 0.75 -2.06
C GLY A 36 1.18 -0.72 -2.37
N TYR A 37 0.01 -1.22 -1.95
CA TYR A 37 -0.40 -2.61 -2.20
C TYR A 37 -1.67 -2.72 -3.07
N GLY A 38 -2.30 -1.60 -3.42
CA GLY A 38 -3.55 -1.58 -4.18
C GLY A 38 -4.62 -2.47 -3.52
N GLU A 39 -5.31 -3.27 -4.33
CA GLU A 39 -6.34 -4.21 -3.85
C GLU A 39 -5.78 -5.61 -3.49
N THR A 40 -4.46 -5.79 -3.49
CA THR A 40 -3.84 -7.14 -3.35
C THR A 40 -3.84 -7.69 -1.92
N LYS A 41 -4.09 -6.83 -0.92
CA LYS A 41 -4.09 -7.20 0.51
C LYS A 41 -5.39 -6.76 1.21
N PRO A 42 -6.55 -7.33 0.81
CA PRO A 42 -7.81 -7.04 1.47
C PRO A 42 -7.85 -7.64 2.88
N ILE A 43 -8.49 -6.94 3.80
CA ILE A 43 -8.78 -7.41 5.16
C ILE A 43 -10.27 -7.72 5.37
N ALA A 44 -11.11 -7.30 4.42
CA ALA A 44 -12.55 -7.54 4.43
C ALA A 44 -13.07 -7.83 3.00
N ASP A 45 -14.32 -8.27 2.90
CA ASP A 45 -14.95 -8.62 1.63
C ASP A 45 -15.18 -7.39 0.72
N ASN A 46 -14.49 -7.35 -0.42
CA ASN A 46 -14.63 -6.31 -1.45
C ASN A 46 -16.01 -6.29 -2.14
N LYS A 47 -16.88 -7.28 -1.90
CA LYS A 47 -18.24 -7.29 -2.45
C LYS A 47 -19.22 -6.42 -1.65
N THR A 48 -18.89 -6.06 -0.41
CA THR A 48 -19.76 -5.22 0.43
C THR A 48 -19.23 -3.81 0.54
N ALA A 49 -20.12 -2.82 0.65
CA ALA A 49 -19.72 -1.42 0.85
C ALA A 49 -18.91 -1.24 2.16
N ALA A 50 -19.30 -1.95 3.21
CA ALA A 50 -18.59 -1.98 4.49
C ALA A 50 -17.17 -2.57 4.35
N GLY A 51 -17.03 -3.70 3.67
CA GLY A 51 -15.71 -4.31 3.48
C GLY A 51 -14.78 -3.48 2.58
N GLN A 52 -15.31 -2.86 1.52
CA GLN A 52 -14.54 -1.90 0.72
C GLN A 52 -14.07 -0.70 1.55
N ALA A 53 -14.91 -0.20 2.47
CA ALA A 53 -14.51 0.90 3.36
C ALA A 53 -13.36 0.49 4.28
N LEU A 54 -13.41 -0.73 4.84
CA LEU A 54 -12.33 -1.28 5.66
C LEU A 54 -11.03 -1.50 4.87
N ASN A 55 -11.13 -1.87 3.59
CA ASN A 55 -9.95 -2.09 2.74
C ASN A 55 -9.25 -0.80 2.32
N ARG A 56 -9.94 0.35 2.31
CA ARG A 56 -9.34 1.67 2.02
C ARG A 56 -8.65 2.24 3.27
N ARG A 57 -7.45 1.75 3.56
CA ARG A 57 -6.68 2.14 4.76
C ARG A 57 -5.22 2.43 4.45
N VAL A 58 -4.54 3.03 5.43
CA VAL A 58 -3.08 3.15 5.51
C VAL A 58 -2.68 2.55 6.84
N ASP A 59 -1.74 1.60 6.82
CA ASP A 59 -1.20 0.96 8.01
C ASP A 59 0.21 1.49 8.28
N PHE A 60 0.60 1.55 9.56
CA PHE A 60 1.97 1.87 10.00
C PHE A 60 2.53 0.66 10.74
N ASP A 61 3.53 0.01 10.16
CA ASP A 61 4.18 -1.16 10.74
C ASP A 61 5.63 -0.78 11.14
N PRO A 62 5.85 -0.29 12.37
CA PRO A 62 7.19 0.06 12.84
C PRO A 62 8.03 -1.20 13.08
N TYR A 63 9.33 -1.08 12.83
CA TYR A 63 10.33 -2.12 13.11
C TYR A 63 11.61 -1.48 13.64
N LEU A 64 12.42 -2.24 14.38
CA LEU A 64 13.70 -1.76 14.89
C LEU A 64 14.83 -2.00 13.88
N THR A 65 15.87 -1.17 13.93
CA THR A 65 17.07 -1.37 13.11
C THR A 65 17.69 -2.73 13.40
N GLY A 66 17.86 -3.54 12.37
CA GLY A 66 18.39 -4.91 12.47
C GLY A 66 17.31 -6.00 12.53
N GLU A 67 16.04 -5.64 12.65
CA GLU A 67 14.91 -6.56 12.50
C GLU A 67 14.40 -6.57 11.07
N ALA A 68 13.68 -7.64 10.70
CA ALA A 68 13.00 -7.71 9.42
C ALA A 68 11.92 -6.62 9.32
N ASN A 69 11.75 -6.05 8.12
CA ASN A 69 10.72 -5.05 7.88
C ASN A 69 9.33 -5.68 8.10
N ALA A 70 8.59 -5.17 9.10
CA ALA A 70 7.32 -5.74 9.52
C ALA A 70 6.26 -5.73 8.40
N ALA A 71 6.25 -4.71 7.54
CA ALA A 71 5.35 -4.65 6.39
C ALA A 71 5.68 -5.72 5.35
N GLU A 72 6.96 -5.99 5.09
CA GLU A 72 7.38 -7.09 4.20
C GLU A 72 7.01 -8.46 4.76
N VAL A 73 7.19 -8.69 6.06
CA VAL A 73 6.81 -9.95 6.69
C VAL A 73 5.29 -10.18 6.59
N LYS A 74 4.51 -9.13 6.83
CA LYS A 74 3.04 -9.21 6.86
C LYS A 74 2.40 -9.25 5.49
N TYR A 75 2.89 -8.44 4.56
CA TYR A 75 2.25 -8.22 3.25
C TYR A 75 3.07 -8.74 2.08
N GLY A 76 4.35 -9.08 2.28
CA GLY A 76 5.30 -9.37 1.22
C GLY A 76 5.86 -8.09 0.58
N ALA A 77 6.69 -8.28 -0.46
CA ALA A 77 7.18 -7.19 -1.29
C ALA A 77 5.98 -6.40 -1.88
N ALA A 78 6.12 -5.08 -1.91
CA ALA A 78 5.13 -4.22 -2.53
C ALA A 78 5.14 -4.49 -4.06
N PRO A 79 3.99 -4.77 -4.68
CA PRO A 79 3.95 -5.05 -6.10
C PRO A 79 4.33 -3.81 -6.89
N THR A 80 5.16 -4.01 -7.91
CA THR A 80 5.45 -2.99 -8.92
C THR A 80 4.33 -2.94 -9.95
N VAL A 81 4.22 -1.80 -10.66
CA VAL A 81 3.26 -1.66 -11.77
C VAL A 81 3.49 -2.74 -12.84
N SER A 82 4.75 -3.05 -13.15
CA SER A 82 5.12 -4.08 -14.12
C SER A 82 4.65 -5.49 -13.72
N GLU A 83 4.80 -5.87 -12.45
CA GLU A 83 4.36 -7.18 -11.94
C GLU A 83 2.84 -7.35 -11.91
N LEU A 84 2.08 -6.25 -11.79
CA LEU A 84 0.62 -6.29 -11.89
C LEU A 84 0.16 -6.51 -13.33
N LEU A 85 0.84 -5.90 -14.31
CA LEU A 85 0.56 -6.08 -15.74
C LEU A 85 0.84 -7.52 -16.20
N GLU A 86 1.91 -8.15 -15.70
CA GLU A 86 2.26 -9.55 -16.05
C GLU A 86 1.27 -10.60 -15.51
N LYS A 87 0.60 -10.33 -14.38
CA LYS A 87 -0.35 -11.28 -13.76
C LYS A 87 -1.72 -11.36 -14.47
N GLY A 88 -1.85 -10.80 -15.67
CA GLY A 88 -3.04 -10.95 -16.51
C GLY A 88 -4.30 -10.30 -15.94
N LYS A 89 -4.18 -9.42 -14.93
CA LYS A 89 -5.28 -8.60 -14.47
C LYS A 89 -5.41 -7.40 -15.40
N THR A 90 -6.06 -7.64 -16.53
CA THR A 90 -6.34 -6.60 -17.52
C THR A 90 -7.26 -5.55 -16.92
N SER A 91 -6.85 -4.29 -17.09
CA SER A 91 -7.68 -3.11 -17.10
C SER A 91 -9.02 -3.39 -17.80
N PRO A 92 -10.19 -3.26 -17.13
CA PRO A 92 -11.38 -2.88 -17.83
C PRO A 92 -11.39 -1.35 -17.96
N ALA A 93 -11.58 -0.92 -19.21
CA ALA A 93 -11.67 0.46 -19.70
C ALA A 93 -12.44 1.45 -18.79
#